data_AF-A0A917U2C8-F1
#
_entry.id   AF-A0A917U2C8-F1
#
_cell.length_a   1.000
_cell.length_b   1.000
_cell.length_c   1.000
_cell.angle_alpha   90.00
_cell.angle_beta   90.00
_cell.angle_gamma   90.00
#
_symmetry.space_group_name_H-M   'P 1'
#
loop_
_entity.id
_entity.type
_entity.pdbx_description
1 polymer ?
#
loop_
_entity_poly.entity_id
_entity_poly.type
_entity_poly.pdbx_seq_one_letter_code
_entity_poly.pdbx_strand_id
1 'polypeptide(L)'
;MTRSNPRVQPPTAKVWRLYRFYDTDSALLYIGQTGREPLARLIEHLHEQGWAGEIARWEVDPRVWHSEDEMLAAEEAAIRAERPRHNWQHNEGNPHRVYVPKVGSYRHPGRRPATTASRLSPRWRRRRNWAAGFAGVWVAVTLLTWWADTTVAVNAPGRTYPIAGLLAGALIPTWRIRRQRDRRAAVAVITVACTLLWLATG
;
A
#
# COMPACT_ATOMS: atom_id res chain seq x y z
N MET A 1 -9.27 22.83 43.60
CA MET A 1 -8.08 22.36 42.86
C MET A 1 -8.53 21.41 41.76
N THR A 2 -8.71 21.92 40.53
CA THR A 2 -9.24 21.16 39.40
C THR A 2 -8.05 20.58 38.62
N ARG A 3 -7.89 19.25 38.59
CA ARG A 3 -6.86 18.58 37.78
C ARG A 3 -7.18 18.83 36.30
N SER A 4 -6.41 19.71 35.65
CA SER A 4 -6.46 19.88 34.20
C SER A 4 -6.14 18.54 33.51
N ASN A 5 -7.09 18.05 32.71
CA ASN A 5 -6.98 16.79 31.97
C ASN A 5 -5.82 16.89 30.94
N PRO A 6 -4.71 16.15 31.09
CA PRO A 6 -3.50 16.33 30.29
C PRO A 6 -3.55 15.72 28.87
N ARG A 7 -4.74 15.50 28.28
CA ARG A 7 -4.89 14.72 27.04
C ARG A 7 -5.63 15.38 25.89
N VAL A 8 -6.00 16.65 26.00
CA VAL A 8 -6.45 17.39 24.80
C VAL A 8 -5.22 18.03 24.19
N GLN A 9 -4.50 17.27 23.35
CA GLN A 9 -3.53 17.90 22.46
C GLN A 9 -4.31 18.91 21.61
N PRO A 10 -3.89 20.18 21.53
CA PRO A 10 -4.51 21.12 20.61
C PRO A 10 -4.46 20.49 19.21
N PRO A 11 -5.50 20.68 18.38
CA PRO A 11 -5.49 20.14 17.02
C PRO A 11 -4.18 20.58 16.36
N THR A 12 -3.33 19.62 16.00
CA THR A 12 -2.08 19.91 15.33
C THR A 12 -2.41 20.71 14.09
N ALA A 13 -1.77 21.88 13.93
CA ALA A 13 -1.98 22.71 12.76
C ALA A 13 -1.85 21.85 11.50
N LYS A 14 -2.82 21.95 10.58
CA LYS A 14 -2.81 21.16 9.35
C LYS A 14 -1.51 21.45 8.60
N VAL A 15 -0.75 20.42 8.30
CA VAL A 15 0.49 20.52 7.51
C VAL A 15 0.27 19.94 6.14
N TRP A 16 0.94 20.52 5.16
CA TRP A 16 0.93 20.09 3.79
C TRP A 16 2.31 19.58 3.37
N ARG A 17 2.31 18.60 2.46
CA ARG A 17 3.52 17.99 1.92
C ARG A 17 3.38 17.83 0.41
N LEU A 18 4.49 18.01 -0.29
CA LEU A 18 4.65 17.69 -1.70
C LEU A 18 5.19 16.27 -1.84
N TYR A 19 4.74 15.54 -2.86
CA TYR A 19 5.27 14.22 -3.19
C TYR A 19 5.47 14.07 -4.70
N ARG A 20 6.34 13.15 -5.07
CA ARG A 20 6.75 12.86 -6.43
C ARG A 20 6.64 11.37 -6.72
N PHE A 21 6.24 11.02 -7.94
CA PHE A 21 6.24 9.66 -8.46
C PHE A 21 7.19 9.52 -9.63
N TYR A 22 7.90 8.42 -9.66
CA TYR A 22 8.90 8.10 -10.67
C TYR A 22 8.64 6.71 -11.25
N ASP A 23 8.99 6.53 -12.52
CA ASP A 23 9.01 5.21 -13.16
C ASP A 23 10.31 4.45 -12.87
N THR A 24 10.45 3.30 -13.53
CA THR A 24 11.63 2.42 -13.41
C THR A 24 12.92 3.07 -13.89
N ASP A 25 12.82 4.02 -14.82
CA ASP A 25 13.96 4.74 -15.40
C ASP A 25 14.26 6.04 -14.63
N SER A 26 13.62 6.23 -13.46
CA SER A 26 13.67 7.47 -12.66
C SER A 26 13.13 8.71 -13.38
N ALA A 27 12.32 8.54 -14.43
CA ALA A 27 11.65 9.67 -15.05
C ALA A 27 10.47 10.12 -14.18
N LEU A 28 10.27 11.44 -14.10
CA LEU A 28 9.25 12.02 -13.24
C LEU A 28 7.85 11.88 -13.87
N LEU A 29 7.01 11.10 -13.21
CA LEU A 29 5.65 10.82 -13.64
C LEU A 29 4.67 11.89 -13.17
N TYR A 30 4.75 12.28 -11.90
CA TYR A 30 3.76 13.15 -11.29
C TYR A 30 4.28 13.86 -10.06
N ILE A 31 3.81 15.08 -9.86
CA ILE A 31 3.96 15.85 -8.63
C ILE A 31 2.57 16.11 -8.06
N GLY A 32 2.41 15.90 -6.76
CA GLY A 32 1.18 16.16 -6.06
C GLY A 32 1.39 16.75 -4.68
N GLN A 33 0.35 17.34 -4.11
CA GLN A 33 0.29 17.76 -2.72
C GLN A 33 -0.68 16.92 -1.87
N THR A 34 -0.48 16.91 -0.56
CA THR A 34 -1.39 16.31 0.42
C THR A 34 -1.39 17.07 1.75
N GLY A 35 -2.58 17.34 2.28
CA GLY A 35 -2.80 17.89 3.63
C GLY A 35 -3.10 16.83 4.70
N ARG A 36 -2.77 15.57 4.40
CA ARG A 36 -2.95 14.38 5.25
C ARG A 36 -1.82 13.38 4.95
N GLU A 37 -1.87 12.21 5.61
CA GLU A 37 -0.86 11.16 5.47
C GLU A 37 -0.48 10.84 4.01
N PRO A 38 0.79 11.02 3.61
CA PRO A 38 1.26 10.77 2.23
C PRO A 38 0.97 9.36 1.74
N LEU A 39 1.11 8.35 2.61
CA LEU A 39 0.85 6.96 2.24
C LEU A 39 -0.62 6.72 1.86
N ALA A 40 -1.55 7.38 2.54
CA ALA A 40 -2.97 7.30 2.19
C ALA A 40 -3.22 7.90 0.80
N ARG A 41 -2.51 8.99 0.46
CA ARG A 41 -2.61 9.60 -0.87
C ARG A 41 -2.01 8.74 -1.96
N LEU A 42 -0.88 8.07 -1.70
CA LEU A 42 -0.30 7.09 -2.61
C LEU A 42 -1.31 5.96 -2.93
N ILE A 43 -1.92 5.35 -1.91
CA ILE A 43 -2.87 4.24 -2.11
C ILE A 43 -4.06 4.66 -2.98
N GLU A 44 -4.64 5.83 -2.72
CA GLU A 44 -5.70 6.36 -3.58
C GLU A 44 -5.25 6.57 -5.01
N HIS A 45 -4.05 7.13 -5.18
CA HIS A 45 -3.48 7.37 -6.49
C HIS A 45 -3.32 6.07 -7.27
N LEU A 46 -2.85 5.01 -6.61
CA LEU A 46 -2.73 3.67 -7.17
C LEU A 46 -4.07 3.07 -7.62
N HIS A 47 -5.18 3.48 -6.99
CA HIS A 47 -6.52 3.01 -7.33
C HIS A 47 -7.22 3.86 -8.41
N GLU A 48 -6.96 5.17 -8.42
CA GLU A 48 -7.71 6.12 -9.25
C GLU A 48 -7.07 6.40 -10.62
N GLN A 49 -5.74 6.30 -10.74
CA GLN A 49 -5.06 6.73 -11.96
C GLN A 49 -4.81 5.56 -12.91
N GLY A 50 -5.15 5.73 -14.18
CA GLY A 50 -4.96 4.69 -15.20
C GLY A 50 -3.50 4.35 -15.46
N TRP A 51 -2.59 5.29 -15.15
CA TRP A 51 -1.14 5.18 -15.31
C TRP A 51 -0.43 4.77 -14.01
N ALA A 52 -1.16 4.52 -12.92
CA ALA A 52 -0.58 4.16 -11.63
C ALA A 52 0.36 2.94 -11.66
N GLY A 53 0.19 2.04 -12.63
CA GLY A 53 1.06 0.89 -12.82
C GLY A 53 2.47 1.23 -13.27
N GLU A 54 2.72 2.47 -13.69
CA GLU A 54 4.05 2.97 -14.09
C GLU A 54 4.90 3.39 -12.88
N ILE A 55 4.30 3.57 -11.69
CA ILE A 55 5.01 4.04 -10.49
C ILE A 55 5.94 2.94 -9.96
N ALA A 56 7.24 3.20 -9.98
CA ALA A 56 8.27 2.33 -9.40
C ALA A 56 8.86 2.89 -8.10
N ARG A 57 8.93 4.23 -7.98
CA ARG A 57 9.44 4.92 -6.78
C ARG A 57 8.57 6.14 -6.46
N TRP A 58 8.53 6.50 -5.17
CA TRP A 58 7.92 7.73 -4.72
C TRP A 58 8.76 8.40 -3.65
N GLU A 59 8.68 9.72 -3.59
CA GLU A 59 9.40 10.54 -2.63
C GLU A 59 8.47 11.60 -2.05
N VAL A 60 8.64 11.92 -0.78
CA VAL A 60 7.93 13.00 -0.10
C VAL A 60 8.96 14.09 0.19
N ASP A 61 8.67 15.33 -0.22
CA ASP A 61 9.54 16.46 0.06
C ASP A 61 9.69 16.61 1.59
N PRO A 62 10.92 16.75 2.11
CA PRO A 62 11.13 16.92 3.54
C PRO A 62 10.54 18.24 4.06
N ARG A 63 10.33 19.24 3.19
CA ARG A 63 9.71 20.51 3.56
C ARG A 63 8.23 20.30 3.88
N VAL A 64 7.75 21.09 4.84
CA VAL A 64 6.35 21.15 5.24
C VAL A 64 5.84 22.57 5.04
N TRP A 65 4.61 22.68 4.57
CA TRP A 65 3.92 23.96 4.42
C TRP A 65 2.79 24.05 5.44
N HIS A 66 2.59 25.24 5.99
CA HIS A 66 1.55 25.49 6.99
C HIS A 66 0.33 26.21 6.41
N SER A 67 0.43 26.67 5.16
CA SER A 67 -0.66 27.26 4.39
C SER A 67 -0.96 26.43 3.14
N GLU A 68 -2.23 26.33 2.80
CA GLU A 68 -2.68 25.71 1.55
C GLU A 68 -2.20 26.51 0.33
N ASP A 69 -2.24 27.84 0.41
CA ASP A 69 -1.84 28.71 -0.70
C ASP A 69 -0.34 28.59 -1.00
N GLU A 70 0.49 28.53 0.04
CA GLU A 70 1.94 28.32 -0.12
C GLU A 70 2.24 26.95 -0.75
N MET A 71 1.48 25.92 -0.36
CA MET A 71 1.61 24.57 -0.92
C MET A 71 1.19 24.55 -2.39
N LEU A 72 0.07 25.17 -2.75
CA LEU A 72 -0.40 25.23 -4.14
C LEU A 72 0.60 25.98 -5.03
N ALA A 73 1.17 27.09 -4.55
CA ALA A 73 2.22 27.81 -5.26
C ALA A 73 3.49 26.96 -5.43
N ALA A 74 3.89 26.20 -4.39
CA ALA A 74 5.04 25.32 -4.46
C ALA A 74 4.83 24.14 -5.43
N GLU A 75 3.64 23.54 -5.44
CA GLU A 75 3.26 22.48 -6.40
C GLU A 75 3.28 23.01 -7.83
N GLU A 76 2.66 24.16 -8.08
CA GLU A 76 2.65 24.79 -9.40
C GLU A 76 4.08 25.09 -9.89
N ALA A 77 4.92 25.69 -9.03
CA ALA A 77 6.32 25.99 -9.38
C ALA A 77 7.10 24.70 -9.72
N ALA A 78 6.92 23.63 -8.93
CA ALA A 78 7.57 22.36 -9.16
C ALA A 78 7.11 21.70 -10.48
N ILE A 79 5.80 21.71 -10.78
CA ILE A 79 5.27 21.15 -12.03
C ILE A 79 5.83 21.89 -13.25
N ARG A 80 5.84 23.23 -13.22
CA ARG A 80 6.35 24.04 -14.32
C ARG A 80 7.85 23.81 -14.56
N ALA A 81 8.63 23.66 -13.48
CA ALA A 81 10.08 23.47 -13.55
C ALA A 81 10.47 22.05 -13.96
N GLU A 82 9.87 21.03 -13.34
CA GLU A 82 10.27 19.62 -13.49
C GLU A 82 9.51 18.91 -14.62
N ARG A 83 8.42 19.48 -15.13
CA ARG A 83 7.63 18.99 -16.27
C ARG A 83 7.28 17.49 -16.17
N PRO A 84 6.61 17.05 -15.10
CA PRO A 84 6.21 15.65 -14.92
C PRO A 84 5.29 15.17 -16.04
N ARG A 85 5.37 13.88 -16.41
CA ARG A 85 4.66 13.30 -17.56
C ARG A 85 3.13 13.38 -17.46
N HIS A 86 2.55 13.19 -16.27
CA HIS A 86 1.11 13.01 -16.09
C HIS A 86 0.39 14.17 -15.37
N ASN A 87 1.09 15.22 -14.93
CA ASN A 87 0.38 16.44 -14.51
C ASN A 87 -0.22 17.11 -15.74
N TRP A 88 -1.54 17.29 -15.72
CA TRP A 88 -2.22 17.98 -16.79
C TRP A 88 -2.17 19.50 -16.61
N GLN A 89 -2.51 19.94 -15.40
CA GLN A 89 -2.54 21.35 -14.98
C GLN A 89 -1.12 21.88 -14.77
N HIS A 90 -0.90 23.16 -15.11
CA HIS A 90 0.37 23.89 -14.95
C HIS A 90 1.54 23.28 -15.76
N ASN A 91 1.24 22.46 -16.76
CA ASN A 91 2.20 21.67 -17.53
C ASN A 91 1.97 21.81 -19.05
N GLU A 92 1.42 22.95 -19.48
CA GLU A 92 1.00 23.17 -20.87
C GLU A 92 2.17 23.15 -21.87
N GLY A 93 3.38 23.50 -21.43
CA GLY A 93 4.58 23.54 -22.25
C GLY A 93 5.39 22.24 -22.31
N ASN A 94 4.91 21.15 -21.74
CA ASN A 94 5.64 19.88 -21.70
C ASN A 94 5.31 19.00 -22.93
N PRO A 95 6.26 18.77 -23.85
CA PRO A 95 6.03 17.94 -25.04
C PRO A 95 5.80 16.45 -24.69
N HIS A 96 6.19 16.02 -23.50
CA HIS A 96 6.04 14.65 -23.02
C HIS A 96 4.77 14.46 -22.18
N ARG A 97 3.91 15.47 -22.06
CA ARG A 97 2.69 15.37 -21.26
C ARG A 97 1.73 14.34 -21.85
N VAL A 98 1.37 13.32 -21.06
CA VAL A 98 0.41 12.28 -21.44
C VAL A 98 -0.81 12.33 -20.54
N TYR A 99 -1.97 12.64 -21.12
CA TYR A 99 -3.25 12.49 -20.44
C TYR A 99 -3.71 11.04 -20.46
N VAL A 100 -3.80 10.43 -19.28
CA VAL A 100 -4.43 9.12 -19.11
C VAL A 100 -5.65 9.32 -18.22
N PRO A 101 -6.86 8.98 -18.68
CA PRO A 101 -8.07 9.16 -17.90
C PRO A 101 -8.05 8.33 -16.62
N LYS A 102 -8.73 8.83 -15.58
CA LYS A 102 -8.88 8.11 -14.31
C LYS A 102 -9.60 6.78 -14.52
N VAL A 103 -9.26 5.78 -13.73
CA VAL A 103 -9.93 4.49 -13.72
C VAL A 103 -11.41 4.71 -13.36
N GLY A 104 -12.30 4.46 -14.32
CA GLY A 104 -13.74 4.65 -14.16
C GLY A 104 -14.31 5.98 -14.65
N SER A 105 -13.46 6.92 -15.11
CA SER A 105 -13.94 8.16 -15.75
C SER A 105 -14.30 7.99 -17.23
N TYR A 106 -14.10 6.80 -17.80
CA TYR A 106 -14.58 6.45 -19.14
C TYR A 106 -16.12 6.44 -19.15
N ARG A 107 -16.73 7.61 -19.39
CA ARG A 107 -18.11 7.70 -19.84
C ARG A 107 -18.14 7.10 -21.24
N HIS A 108 -18.61 5.87 -21.35
CA HIS A 108 -18.90 5.28 -22.65
C HIS A 108 -19.81 6.25 -23.44
N PRO A 109 -19.41 6.74 -24.62
CA PRO A 109 -20.16 7.73 -25.39
C PRO A 109 -21.49 7.22 -25.98
N GLY A 110 -22.02 6.10 -25.49
CA GLY A 110 -23.31 5.52 -25.90
C GLY A 110 -24.20 5.02 -24.76
N ARG A 111 -23.83 5.24 -23.48
CA ARG A 111 -24.73 4.88 -22.38
C ARG A 111 -25.76 5.99 -22.16
N ARG A 112 -26.95 5.81 -22.73
CA ARG A 112 -28.18 6.50 -22.30
C ARG A 112 -28.27 6.45 -20.77
N PRO A 113 -28.73 7.51 -20.08
CA PRO A 113 -28.84 7.52 -18.63
C PRO A 113 -29.67 6.31 -18.20
N ALA A 114 -29.06 5.45 -17.39
CA ALA A 114 -29.72 4.24 -16.92
C ALA A 114 -30.99 4.65 -16.17
N THR A 115 -32.13 4.19 -16.66
CA THR A 115 -33.37 4.24 -15.90
C THR A 115 -33.14 3.55 -14.55
N THR A 116 -33.85 4.02 -13.53
CA THR A 116 -33.72 3.68 -12.09
C THR A 116 -33.67 2.18 -11.74
N ALA A 117 -33.87 1.28 -12.71
CA ALA A 117 -33.86 -0.17 -12.56
C ALA A 117 -32.47 -0.83 -12.46
N SER A 118 -31.35 -0.15 -12.71
CA SER A 118 -30.02 -0.80 -12.69
C SER A 118 -29.29 -0.80 -11.32
N ARG A 119 -30.01 -0.71 -10.20
CA ARG A 119 -29.44 -0.76 -8.82
C ARG A 119 -28.92 -2.13 -8.38
N LEU A 120 -28.81 -3.11 -9.27
CA LEU A 120 -28.15 -4.38 -8.98
C LEU A 120 -26.71 -4.35 -9.50
N SER A 121 -25.79 -3.96 -8.62
CA SER A 121 -24.35 -3.95 -8.87
C SER A 121 -23.80 -5.38 -9.13
N PRO A 122 -22.99 -5.62 -10.16
CA PRO A 122 -22.30 -6.90 -10.33
C PRO A 122 -21.17 -7.05 -9.29
N ARG A 123 -21.29 -8.10 -8.46
CA ARG A 123 -20.35 -8.50 -7.39
C ARG A 123 -18.93 -8.92 -7.86
N TRP A 124 -18.58 -8.72 -9.12
CA TRP A 124 -17.41 -9.34 -9.76
C TRP A 124 -16.09 -8.55 -9.68
N ARG A 125 -16.10 -7.30 -9.18
CA ARG A 125 -14.89 -6.44 -9.09
C ARG A 125 -14.06 -6.68 -7.82
N ARG A 126 -14.02 -7.92 -7.31
CA ARG A 126 -13.33 -8.30 -6.05
C ARG A 126 -12.39 -9.52 -6.18
N ARG A 127 -12.11 -9.98 -7.40
CA ARG A 127 -11.28 -11.19 -7.64
C ARG A 127 -9.87 -10.93 -8.20
N ARG A 128 -9.53 -9.71 -8.64
CA ARG A 128 -8.26 -9.49 -9.39
C ARG A 128 -7.05 -9.03 -8.56
N ASN A 129 -7.23 -8.61 -7.30
CA ASN A 129 -6.11 -8.20 -6.41
C ASN A 129 -5.67 -9.30 -5.43
N TRP A 130 -6.19 -10.51 -5.55
CA TRP A 130 -5.85 -11.63 -4.65
C TRP A 130 -4.52 -12.30 -5.02
N ALA A 131 -4.10 -12.30 -6.28
CA ALA A 131 -2.88 -12.97 -6.72
C ALA A 131 -1.59 -12.29 -6.22
N ALA A 132 -1.57 -10.96 -6.15
CA ALA A 132 -0.37 -10.21 -5.72
C ALA A 132 -0.08 -10.34 -4.22
N GLY A 133 -1.12 -10.41 -3.37
CA GLY A 133 -0.94 -10.65 -1.94
C GLY A 133 -0.47 -12.07 -1.61
N PHE A 134 -0.87 -13.06 -2.41
CA PHE A 134 -0.44 -14.46 -2.23
C PHE A 134 1.02 -14.68 -2.63
N ALA A 135 1.49 -14.01 -3.68
CA ALA A 135 2.89 -14.13 -4.12
C ALA A 135 3.87 -13.68 -3.03
N GLY A 136 3.60 -12.55 -2.36
CA GLY A 136 4.47 -12.05 -1.29
C GLY A 136 4.54 -12.98 -0.07
N VAL A 137 3.41 -13.55 0.34
CA VAL A 137 3.36 -14.50 1.46
C VAL A 137 4.06 -15.82 1.10
N TRP A 138 3.87 -16.33 -0.12
CA TRP A 138 4.55 -17.54 -0.58
C TRP A 138 6.07 -17.37 -0.62
N VAL A 139 6.56 -16.25 -1.16
CA VAL A 139 8.01 -15.95 -1.20
C VAL A 139 8.59 -15.86 0.21
N ALA A 140 7.90 -15.19 1.14
CA ALA A 140 8.36 -15.10 2.53
C ALA A 140 8.44 -16.48 3.21
N VAL A 141 7.44 -17.34 3.02
CA VAL A 141 7.45 -18.72 3.56
C VAL A 141 8.57 -19.55 2.94
N THR A 142 8.77 -19.49 1.62
CA THR A 142 9.84 -20.24 0.94
C THR A 142 11.23 -19.80 1.39
N LEU A 143 11.46 -18.50 1.56
CA LEU A 143 12.73 -17.97 2.06
C LEU A 143 12.98 -18.36 3.51
N LEU A 144 11.93 -18.37 4.36
CA LEU A 144 12.05 -18.80 5.76
C LEU A 144 12.38 -20.29 5.85
N THR A 145 11.73 -21.13 5.05
CA THR A 145 12.02 -22.57 5.01
C THR A 145 13.42 -22.86 4.48
N TRP A 146 13.86 -22.14 3.44
CA TRP A 146 15.21 -22.30 2.90
C TRP A 146 16.28 -21.85 3.90
N TRP A 147 16.08 -20.72 4.58
CA TRP A 147 16.99 -20.24 5.63
C TRP A 147 17.10 -21.22 6.80
N ALA A 148 15.98 -21.79 7.25
CA ALA A 148 15.97 -22.82 8.30
C ALA A 148 16.78 -24.07 7.90
N ASP A 149 16.69 -24.50 6.63
CA ASP A 149 17.44 -25.66 6.14
C ASP A 149 18.95 -25.39 6.09
N THR A 150 19.35 -24.18 5.65
CA THR A 150 20.77 -23.80 5.59
C THR A 150 21.41 -23.62 6.96
N THR A 151 20.66 -23.20 7.99
CA THR A 151 21.19 -23.00 9.34
C THR A 151 21.41 -24.29 10.11
N VAL A 152 20.62 -25.34 9.82
CA VAL A 152 20.81 -26.69 10.38
C VAL A 152 22.03 -27.38 9.77
N ALA A 153 22.34 -27.13 8.49
CA ALA A 153 23.49 -27.73 7.81
C ALA A 153 24.85 -27.24 8.32
N VAL A 154 24.93 -26.05 8.93
CA VAL A 154 26.21 -25.42 9.31
C VAL A 154 26.68 -25.78 10.73
N ASN A 155 25.79 -26.27 11.61
CA ASN A 155 26.10 -26.37 13.05
C ASN A 155 26.10 -27.78 13.68
N ALA A 156 25.95 -28.88 12.93
CA ALA A 156 26.05 -30.21 13.53
C ALA A 156 26.47 -31.33 12.56
N PRO A 157 27.75 -31.76 12.54
CA PRO A 157 28.09 -33.05 12.00
C PRO A 157 27.58 -34.16 12.94
N GLY A 158 26.52 -34.88 12.56
CA GLY A 158 26.23 -36.20 13.12
C GLY A 158 24.91 -36.44 13.85
N ARG A 159 23.92 -35.54 13.82
CA ARG A 159 22.56 -35.83 14.34
C ARG A 159 21.45 -35.39 13.38
N THR A 160 20.98 -36.33 12.57
CA THR A 160 19.73 -36.21 11.82
C THR A 160 18.55 -36.40 12.77
N TYR A 161 17.84 -35.33 13.11
CA TYR A 161 16.52 -35.43 13.74
C TYR A 161 15.44 -35.33 12.65
N PRO A 162 14.58 -36.34 12.46
CA PRO A 162 13.44 -36.24 11.55
C PRO A 162 12.31 -35.47 12.25
N ILE A 163 12.47 -34.17 12.47
CA ILE A 163 11.40 -33.30 13.01
C ILE A 163 10.77 -32.43 11.91
N ALA A 164 11.38 -32.34 10.72
CA ALA A 164 10.83 -31.59 9.59
C ALA A 164 9.51 -32.17 9.02
N GLY A 165 9.14 -33.41 9.37
CA GLY A 165 7.94 -34.08 8.86
C GLY A 165 6.62 -33.75 9.56
N LEU A 166 6.63 -33.17 10.76
CA LEU A 166 5.41 -33.07 11.59
C LEU A 166 4.72 -31.70 11.60
N LEU A 167 5.32 -30.64 11.04
CA LEU A 167 4.70 -29.31 11.00
C LEU A 167 4.09 -28.94 9.64
N ALA A 168 4.33 -29.72 8.58
CA ALA A 168 3.76 -29.48 7.25
C ALA A 168 2.28 -29.88 7.14
N GLY A 169 1.73 -30.66 8.09
CA GLY A 169 0.37 -31.20 8.01
C GLY A 169 -0.75 -30.33 8.60
N ALA A 170 -0.43 -29.28 9.36
CA ALA A 170 -1.44 -28.59 10.17
C ALA A 170 -1.98 -27.27 9.58
N LEU A 171 -1.51 -26.82 8.41
CA LEU A 171 -1.72 -25.43 7.98
C LEU A 171 -2.28 -25.22 6.57
N ILE A 172 -3.22 -26.03 6.06
CA ILE A 172 -4.14 -25.59 4.98
C ILE A 172 -5.48 -26.38 5.05
N PRO A 173 -6.69 -25.78 5.06
CA PRO A 173 -7.09 -24.45 5.54
C PRO A 173 -8.45 -24.44 6.32
N THR A 174 -8.55 -23.73 7.46
CA THR A 174 -9.84 -23.28 8.02
C THR A 174 -10.37 -22.06 7.24
N TRP A 175 -10.60 -22.26 5.94
CA TRP A 175 -11.10 -21.24 5.02
C TRP A 175 -12.62 -21.17 5.05
N ARG A 176 -13.19 -20.82 6.21
CA ARG A 176 -14.57 -20.33 6.29
C ARG A 176 -14.84 -19.44 7.50
N ILE A 177 -13.90 -18.56 7.87
CA ILE A 177 -14.19 -17.51 8.87
C ILE A 177 -14.51 -16.20 8.15
N ARG A 178 -15.80 -15.88 8.20
CA ARG A 178 -16.45 -14.74 7.58
C ARG A 178 -16.15 -13.48 8.41
N ARG A 179 -15.43 -12.53 7.82
CA ARG A 179 -15.51 -11.07 7.98
C ARG A 179 -15.49 -10.49 9.42
N GLN A 180 -14.38 -9.82 9.75
CA GLN A 180 -14.25 -8.61 10.57
C GLN A 180 -14.29 -8.64 12.12
N ARG A 181 -14.37 -9.78 12.83
CA ARG A 181 -14.38 -9.73 14.31
C ARG A 181 -13.11 -10.11 15.08
N ASP A 182 -12.10 -10.76 14.49
CA ASP A 182 -11.01 -11.31 15.31
C ASP A 182 -9.60 -10.84 14.94
N ARG A 183 -9.28 -9.59 15.24
CA ARG A 183 -7.87 -9.19 15.48
C ARG A 183 -7.27 -9.96 16.67
N ARG A 184 -8.10 -10.39 17.62
CA ARG A 184 -7.70 -11.16 18.80
C ARG A 184 -7.27 -12.59 18.46
N ALA A 185 -7.92 -13.25 17.50
CA ALA A 185 -7.52 -14.60 17.08
C ALA A 185 -6.19 -14.60 16.32
N ALA A 186 -5.94 -13.58 15.48
CA ALA A 186 -4.66 -13.44 14.79
C ALA A 186 -3.50 -13.20 15.77
N VAL A 187 -3.70 -12.34 16.78
CA VAL A 187 -2.71 -12.14 17.85
C VAL A 187 -2.50 -13.42 18.66
N ALA A 188 -3.57 -14.16 19.00
CA ALA A 188 -3.45 -15.40 19.75
C ALA A 188 -2.65 -16.48 19.00
N VAL A 189 -2.83 -16.62 17.69
CA VAL A 189 -2.07 -17.58 16.87
C VAL A 189 -0.58 -17.20 16.82
N ILE A 190 -0.27 -15.91 16.67
CA ILE A 190 1.11 -15.41 16.68
C ILE A 190 1.75 -15.62 18.06
N THR A 191 1.04 -15.32 19.14
CA THR A 191 1.53 -15.54 20.51
C THR A 191 1.84 -17.02 20.75
N VAL A 192 0.94 -17.94 20.39
CA VAL A 192 1.16 -19.39 20.56
C VAL A 192 2.36 -19.86 19.74
N ALA A 193 2.50 -19.40 18.49
CA ALA A 193 3.65 -19.74 17.65
C ALA A 193 4.98 -19.25 18.25
N CYS A 194 5.03 -18.02 18.77
CA CYS A 194 6.22 -17.49 19.44
C CYS A 194 6.55 -18.23 20.74
N THR A 195 5.54 -18.61 21.54
CA THR A 195 5.77 -19.38 22.77
C THR A 195 6.31 -20.78 22.47
N LEU A 196 5.76 -21.47 21.47
CA LEU A 196 6.27 -22.77 21.03
C LEU A 196 7.69 -22.68 20.47
N LEU A 197 8.00 -21.62 19.73
CA LEU A 197 9.35 -21.37 19.22
C LEU A 197 10.34 -21.12 20.37
N TRP A 198 9.97 -20.32 21.36
CA TRP A 198 10.81 -20.05 22.54
C TRP A 198 11.12 -21.33 23.34
N LEU A 199 10.09 -22.17 23.59
CA LEU A 199 10.24 -23.45 24.29
C LEU A 199 11.09 -24.47 23.51
N ALA A 200 11.18 -24.37 22.19
CA ALA A 200 11.99 -25.26 21.37
C ALA A 200 13.47 -24.86 21.30
N THR A 201 13.81 -23.63 21.70
CA THR A 201 15.16 -23.04 21.58
C THR A 201 15.86 -22.76 22.92
N GLY A 202 15.17 -22.98 24.04
CA GLY A 202 15.73 -22.89 25.40
C GLY A 202 15.79 -24.27 26.05
#